data_AF-A0A3M1WZF2-F1
#
_entry.id   AF-A0A3M1WZF2-F1
#
_cell.length_a   1.000
_cell.length_b   1.000
_cell.length_c   1.000
_cell.angle_alpha   90.00
_cell.angle_beta   90.00
_cell.angle_gamma   90.00
#
_symmetry.space_group_name_H-M   'P 1'
#
loop_
_entity.id
_entity.type
_entity.pdbx_description
1 polymer ?
#
loop_
_entity_poly.entity_id
_entity_poly.type
_entity_poly.pdbx_seq_one_letter_code
_entity_poly.pdbx_strand_id
1 'polypeptide(L)'
;MRGRRVSRVIAAVIVAAFFLPPLAWGGIKVVHPRSGSSLSPGEYLVIGSVEGASSGKVLVYSGKKKLTLAVENGVFYGKVPISSGKLTLLGPDGTKTTVSYRVSRKAAYREHLEEASCSDCHDKNMEVQFPEDLYCYSCHERKDKKEFVHGPIGGGACAICHDPHGSSRKFFLRAELREMCVACHDQESSRAHVEKKKNRTCNRCHDPHSSDNRFFLKKR
;
A
#
# COMPACT_ATOMS: atom_id res chain seq x y z
N MET A 1 -19.24 67.39 -46.12
CA MET A 1 -19.76 66.02 -46.28
C MET A 1 -18.92 65.08 -45.40
N ARG A 2 -19.59 64.24 -44.58
CA ARG A 2 -19.14 62.96 -43.96
C ARG A 2 -17.68 62.87 -43.48
N GLY A 3 -17.36 62.80 -42.19
CA GLY A 3 -17.93 61.92 -41.18
C GLY A 3 -17.27 60.54 -41.22
N ARG A 4 -16.26 60.29 -40.38
CA ARG A 4 -15.88 58.95 -39.93
C ARG A 4 -15.41 59.02 -38.47
N ARG A 5 -16.34 58.69 -37.57
CA ARG A 5 -16.09 58.42 -36.15
C ARG A 5 -15.21 57.18 -36.05
N VAL A 6 -14.07 57.29 -35.39
CA VAL A 6 -13.29 56.12 -34.96
C VAL A 6 -13.88 55.68 -33.63
N SER A 7 -14.74 54.66 -33.66
CA SER A 7 -15.30 54.07 -32.43
C SER A 7 -14.18 53.39 -31.65
N ARG A 8 -13.92 53.91 -30.45
CA ARG A 8 -13.14 53.23 -29.40
C ARG A 8 -13.94 52.01 -28.93
N VAL A 9 -13.54 50.82 -29.34
CA VAL A 9 -13.97 49.58 -28.69
C VAL A 9 -13.05 49.37 -27.50
N ILE A 10 -13.50 49.79 -26.32
CA ILE A 10 -12.88 49.42 -25.05
C ILE A 10 -13.25 47.96 -24.81
N ALA A 11 -12.32 47.05 -25.08
CA ALA A 11 -12.44 45.66 -24.66
C ALA A 11 -12.27 45.64 -23.14
N ALA A 12 -13.39 45.55 -22.42
CA ALA A 12 -13.39 45.25 -21.00
C ALA A 12 -12.87 43.82 -20.82
N VAL A 13 -11.60 43.69 -20.44
CA VAL A 13 -11.06 42.42 -19.92
C VAL A 13 -11.69 42.23 -18.56
N ILE A 14 -12.81 41.52 -18.54
CA ILE A 14 -13.37 40.94 -17.31
C ILE A 14 -12.31 39.97 -16.81
N VAL A 15 -11.55 40.39 -15.81
CA VAL A 15 -10.81 39.47 -14.93
C VAL A 15 -11.88 38.69 -14.18
N ALA A 16 -12.42 37.67 -14.84
CA ALA A 16 -13.10 36.60 -14.16
C ALA A 16 -12.00 35.99 -13.29
N ALA A 17 -12.02 36.34 -12.01
CA ALA A 17 -11.31 35.61 -10.99
C ALA A 17 -11.69 34.15 -11.21
N PHE A 18 -10.77 33.41 -11.82
CA PHE A 18 -10.78 31.96 -11.86
C PHE A 18 -10.76 31.51 -10.40
N PHE A 19 -11.94 31.43 -9.80
CA PHE A 19 -12.28 30.42 -8.81
C PHE A 19 -12.15 29.08 -9.52
N LEU A 20 -10.92 28.71 -9.88
CA LEU A 20 -10.57 27.32 -10.00
C LEU A 20 -10.80 26.79 -8.58
N PRO A 21 -11.74 25.85 -8.37
CA PRO A 21 -11.74 25.11 -7.12
C PRO A 21 -10.30 24.63 -6.91
N PRO A 22 -9.77 24.70 -5.67
CA PRO A 22 -8.41 24.24 -5.41
C PRO A 22 -8.31 22.86 -6.06
N LEU A 23 -7.38 22.73 -7.01
CA LEU A 23 -7.09 21.45 -7.64
C LEU A 23 -7.00 20.45 -6.49
N ALA A 24 -7.91 19.48 -6.46
CA ALA A 24 -7.97 18.43 -5.46
C ALA A 24 -6.73 17.53 -5.67
N TRP A 25 -5.58 18.04 -5.24
CA TRP A 25 -4.32 17.32 -5.13
C TRP A 25 -4.21 16.91 -3.67
N GLY A 26 -5.06 15.96 -3.32
CA GLY A 26 -5.16 15.42 -1.98
C GLY A 26 -6.07 14.21 -2.04
N GLY A 27 -5.59 13.07 -1.54
CA GLY A 27 -6.34 11.84 -1.47
C GLY A 27 -6.01 11.12 -0.18
N ILE A 28 -6.99 10.43 0.39
CA ILE A 28 -6.75 9.55 1.54
C ILE A 28 -6.19 8.23 1.02
N LYS A 29 -4.94 7.92 1.39
CA LYS A 29 -4.33 6.61 1.17
C LYS A 29 -4.42 5.80 2.45
N VAL A 30 -5.17 4.71 2.42
CA VAL A 30 -5.23 3.77 3.54
C VAL A 30 -4.17 2.69 3.36
N VAL A 31 -3.32 2.56 4.37
CA VAL A 31 -2.26 1.55 4.44
C VAL A 31 -2.79 0.28 5.12
N HIS A 32 -3.54 0.44 6.21
CA HIS A 32 -4.16 -0.66 6.94
C HIS A 32 -5.60 -0.31 7.37
N PRO A 33 -6.56 -1.25 7.29
CA PRO A 33 -6.42 -2.56 6.64
C PRO A 33 -6.35 -2.41 5.13
N ARG A 34 -5.72 -3.38 4.45
CA ARG A 34 -5.64 -3.37 2.99
C ARG A 34 -6.98 -3.74 2.37
N SER A 35 -7.36 -3.06 1.29
CA SER A 35 -8.55 -3.45 0.51
C SER A 35 -8.39 -4.87 -0.04
N GLY A 36 -9.45 -5.66 0.03
CA GLY A 36 -9.47 -7.09 -0.31
C GLY A 36 -8.98 -8.03 0.79
N SER A 37 -8.52 -7.52 1.94
CA SER A 37 -8.12 -8.36 3.08
C SER A 37 -9.29 -9.18 3.64
N SER A 38 -8.97 -10.26 4.35
CA SER A 38 -9.93 -11.01 5.17
C SER A 38 -9.54 -10.84 6.62
N LEU A 39 -10.42 -10.27 7.45
CA LEU A 39 -10.16 -9.90 8.84
C LEU A 39 -11.10 -10.64 9.78
N SER A 40 -10.62 -10.97 10.98
CA SER A 40 -11.47 -11.50 12.05
C SER A 40 -12.21 -10.35 12.75
N PRO A 41 -13.42 -10.52 13.30
CA PRO A 41 -14.06 -9.47 14.08
C PRO A 41 -13.15 -9.03 15.25
N GLY A 42 -12.96 -7.73 15.44
CA GLY A 42 -12.06 -7.20 16.46
C GLY A 42 -11.77 -5.71 16.29
N GLU A 43 -10.86 -5.18 17.11
CA GLU A 43 -10.30 -3.84 16.93
C GLU A 43 -8.99 -3.91 16.17
N TYR A 44 -8.86 -3.11 15.11
CA TYR A 44 -7.67 -3.07 14.27
C TYR A 44 -7.13 -1.64 14.21
N LEU A 45 -5.81 -1.51 14.10
CA LEU A 45 -5.18 -0.22 13.93
C LEU A 45 -5.36 0.25 12.48
N VAL A 46 -6.31 1.16 12.23
CA VAL A 46 -6.45 1.79 10.92
C VAL A 46 -5.33 2.81 10.77
N ILE A 47 -4.56 2.73 9.69
CA ILE A 47 -3.42 3.63 9.39
C ILE A 47 -3.57 4.13 7.97
N GLY A 48 -3.34 5.42 7.76
CA GLY A 48 -3.24 5.98 6.43
C GLY A 48 -2.63 7.38 6.43
N SER A 49 -2.57 7.97 5.24
CA SER A 49 -2.12 9.34 5.04
C SER A 49 -3.16 10.15 4.27
N VAL A 50 -3.12 11.46 4.48
CA VAL A 50 -3.90 12.44 3.72
C VAL A 50 -2.89 13.27 2.94
N GLU A 51 -2.84 13.07 1.63
CA GLU A 51 -1.96 13.84 0.77
C GLU A 51 -2.33 15.33 0.80
N GLY A 52 -1.33 16.21 0.96
CA GLY A 52 -1.53 17.66 1.01
C GLY A 52 -2.03 18.24 2.33
N ALA A 53 -2.37 17.41 3.34
CA ALA A 53 -2.76 17.88 4.66
C ALA A 53 -1.66 17.60 5.69
N SER A 54 -1.18 18.62 6.41
CA SER A 54 -0.21 18.43 7.52
C SER A 54 -0.89 18.14 8.86
N SER A 55 -2.12 18.62 9.03
CA SER A 55 -2.93 18.41 10.23
C SER A 55 -4.42 18.37 9.89
N GLY A 56 -5.24 17.88 10.82
CA GLY A 56 -6.69 17.83 10.63
C GLY A 56 -7.33 16.61 11.27
N LYS A 57 -8.44 16.17 10.70
CA LYS A 57 -9.19 15.00 11.19
C LYS A 57 -9.69 14.18 10.03
N VAL A 58 -9.60 12.85 10.15
CA VAL A 58 -10.24 11.90 9.24
C VAL A 58 -11.39 11.23 9.97
N LEU A 59 -12.57 11.24 9.35
CA LEU A 59 -13.74 10.55 9.87
C LEU A 59 -13.76 9.13 9.32
N VAL A 60 -13.70 8.13 10.20
CA VAL A 60 -13.73 6.72 9.82
C VAL A 60 -15.08 6.12 10.19
N TYR A 61 -15.76 5.58 9.19
CA TYR A 61 -17.05 4.91 9.33
C TYR A 61 -16.87 3.40 9.19
N SER A 62 -17.22 2.68 10.25
CA SER A 62 -17.33 1.22 10.28
C SER A 62 -18.80 0.86 10.52
N GLY A 63 -19.53 0.60 9.44
CA GLY A 63 -20.98 0.41 9.48
C GLY A 63 -21.68 1.67 9.98
N LYS A 64 -22.38 1.57 11.12
CA LYS A 64 -23.05 2.72 11.78
C LYS A 64 -22.13 3.50 12.73
N LYS A 65 -20.96 2.95 13.08
CA LYS A 65 -20.02 3.60 14.01
C LYS A 65 -19.20 4.64 13.25
N LYS A 66 -19.10 5.83 13.82
CA LYS A 66 -18.25 6.94 13.36
C LYS A 66 -17.14 7.16 14.40
N LEU A 67 -15.90 7.13 13.95
CA LEU A 67 -14.73 7.48 14.74
C LEU A 67 -14.03 8.67 14.08
N THR A 68 -13.29 9.44 14.88
CA THR A 68 -12.53 10.59 14.40
C THR A 68 -11.06 10.35 14.75
N LEU A 69 -10.21 10.32 13.75
CA LEU A 69 -8.76 10.16 13.90
C LEU A 69 -8.09 11.51 13.64
N ALA A 70 -7.16 11.89 14.50
CA ALA A 70 -6.33 13.06 14.26
C ALA A 70 -5.38 12.78 13.09
N VAL A 71 -5.14 13.81 12.27
CA VAL A 71 -4.07 13.82 11.29
C VAL A 71 -2.94 14.65 11.86
N GLU A 72 -1.76 14.06 11.96
CA GLU A 72 -0.53 14.70 12.42
C GLU A 72 0.58 14.36 11.41
N ASN A 73 1.28 15.39 10.92
CA ASN A 73 2.26 15.28 9.83
C ASN A 73 1.71 14.53 8.61
N GLY A 74 0.42 14.73 8.30
CA GLY A 74 -0.28 14.07 7.19
C GLY A 74 -0.58 12.60 7.37
N VAL A 75 -0.33 12.02 8.53
CA VAL A 75 -0.67 10.64 8.87
C VAL A 75 -1.76 10.60 9.92
N PHE A 76 -2.66 9.62 9.79
CA PHE A 76 -3.64 9.29 10.80
C PHE A 76 -3.52 7.82 11.17
N TYR A 77 -3.72 7.53 12.45
CA TYR A 77 -3.86 6.17 12.91
C TYR A 77 -4.82 6.07 14.11
N GLY A 78 -5.42 4.90 14.31
CA GLY A 78 -6.20 4.64 15.52
C GLY A 78 -6.96 3.32 15.46
N LYS A 79 -7.32 2.79 16.63
CA LYS A 79 -8.06 1.54 16.73
C LYS A 79 -9.51 1.75 16.28
N VAL A 80 -9.94 0.95 15.32
CA VAL A 80 -11.30 0.98 14.78
C VAL A 80 -11.91 -0.42 14.88
N PRO A 81 -13.13 -0.55 15.43
CA PRO A 81 -13.82 -1.83 15.47
C PRO A 81 -14.25 -2.24 14.06
N ILE A 82 -13.83 -3.43 13.64
CA ILE A 82 -14.15 -4.00 12.34
C ILE A 82 -15.32 -4.98 12.46
N SER A 83 -16.44 -4.65 11.81
CA SER A 83 -17.66 -5.48 11.83
C SER A 83 -18.48 -5.47 10.54
N SER A 84 -18.23 -4.55 9.60
CA SER A 84 -19.16 -4.23 8.51
C SER A 84 -18.67 -4.52 7.08
N GLY A 85 -17.53 -5.21 6.94
CA GLY A 85 -16.95 -5.57 5.64
C GLY A 85 -16.42 -4.39 4.79
N LYS A 86 -16.54 -3.16 5.30
CA LYS A 86 -15.94 -1.98 4.69
C LYS A 86 -15.68 -0.88 5.72
N LEU A 87 -14.65 -0.08 5.46
CA LEU A 87 -14.41 1.20 6.11
C LEU A 87 -14.60 2.32 5.07
N THR A 88 -15.26 3.38 5.47
CA THR A 88 -15.36 4.61 4.66
C THR A 88 -14.65 5.73 5.42
N LEU A 89 -13.70 6.38 4.77
CA LEU A 89 -12.91 7.46 5.34
C LEU A 89 -13.26 8.76 4.63
N LEU A 90 -13.48 9.83 5.40
CA LEU A 90 -13.68 11.19 4.91
C LEU A 90 -12.56 12.09 5.41
N GLY A 91 -11.88 12.74 4.48
CA GLY A 91 -10.74 13.62 4.73
C GLY A 91 -11.16 15.02 5.12
N PRO A 92 -10.23 15.83 5.66
CA PRO A 92 -10.49 17.23 6.01
C PRO A 92 -10.83 18.11 4.80
N ASP A 93 -10.38 17.71 3.61
CA ASP A 93 -10.62 18.34 2.30
C ASP A 93 -11.91 17.84 1.61
N GLY A 94 -12.68 16.97 2.28
CA GLY A 94 -13.88 16.36 1.73
C GLY A 94 -13.63 15.14 0.85
N THR A 95 -12.38 14.70 0.70
CA THR A 95 -12.05 13.46 -0.03
C THR A 95 -12.68 12.25 0.64
N LYS A 96 -13.01 11.23 -0.15
CA LYS A 96 -13.64 10.00 0.33
C LYS A 96 -12.92 8.78 -0.22
N THR A 97 -12.44 7.94 0.69
CA THR A 97 -11.83 6.64 0.34
C THR A 97 -12.61 5.51 1.02
N THR A 98 -12.76 4.38 0.33
CA THR A 98 -13.39 3.18 0.90
C THR A 98 -12.44 2.01 0.83
N VAL A 99 -12.30 1.30 1.95
CA VAL A 99 -11.56 0.04 2.03
C VAL A 99 -12.58 -1.08 2.22
N SER A 100 -12.60 -2.03 1.29
CA SER A 100 -13.48 -3.21 1.37
C SER A 100 -12.70 -4.42 1.84
N TYR A 101 -13.27 -5.25 2.70
CA TYR A 101 -12.64 -6.47 3.21
C TYR A 101 -13.70 -7.51 3.58
N ARG A 102 -13.28 -8.77 3.71
CA ARG A 102 -14.15 -9.84 4.19
C ARG A 102 -14.01 -9.98 5.71
N VAL A 103 -15.14 -10.16 6.40
CA VAL A 103 -15.14 -10.46 7.83
C VAL A 103 -15.40 -11.94 8.01
N SER A 104 -14.49 -12.67 8.68
CA SER A 104 -14.64 -14.11 8.94
C SER A 104 -14.00 -14.49 10.26
N ARG A 105 -14.66 -15.32 11.07
CA ARG A 105 -14.11 -15.82 12.35
C ARG A 105 -12.84 -16.66 12.19
N LYS A 106 -12.55 -17.15 10.98
CA LYS A 106 -11.36 -17.95 10.65
C LYS A 106 -10.32 -17.17 9.84
N ALA A 107 -10.47 -15.86 9.71
CA ALA A 107 -9.56 -15.04 8.93
C ALA A 107 -8.19 -14.96 9.62
N ALA A 108 -7.15 -15.44 8.93
CA ALA A 108 -5.76 -15.34 9.37
C ALA A 108 -5.07 -14.14 8.72
N TYR A 109 -5.54 -12.93 9.01
CA TYR A 109 -4.74 -11.72 8.77
C TYR A 109 -3.81 -11.53 9.95
N ARG A 110 -2.54 -11.29 9.65
CA ARG A 110 -1.54 -10.94 10.64
C ARG A 110 -0.94 -9.61 10.26
N GLU A 111 -0.52 -8.87 11.27
CA GLU A 111 0.24 -7.63 11.15
C GLU A 111 1.57 -7.78 11.86
N HIS A 112 2.56 -6.97 11.49
CA HIS A 112 3.83 -6.94 12.22
C HIS A 112 3.70 -6.23 13.57
N LEU A 113 2.56 -5.58 13.89
CA LEU A 113 2.37 -4.80 15.13
C LEU A 113 2.40 -5.63 16.41
N GLU A 114 2.19 -6.94 16.34
CA GLU A 114 2.39 -7.84 17.49
C GLU A 114 3.88 -8.00 17.84
N GLU A 115 4.78 -7.73 16.89
CA GLU A 115 6.22 -8.02 16.98
C GLU A 115 7.10 -6.76 16.77
N ALA A 116 6.56 -5.64 16.26
CA ALA A 116 7.26 -4.38 15.97
C ALA A 116 6.33 -3.14 16.08
N SER A 117 6.83 -2.04 16.62
CA SER A 117 6.13 -0.75 16.71
C SER A 117 6.25 0.07 15.41
N CYS A 118 5.38 1.06 15.20
CA CYS A 118 5.45 1.94 14.02
C CYS A 118 6.81 2.65 13.92
N SER A 119 7.33 3.11 15.06
CA SER A 119 8.60 3.83 15.18
C SER A 119 9.84 2.94 14.98
N ASP A 120 9.68 1.62 14.93
CA ASP A 120 10.80 0.71 14.64
C ASP A 120 11.19 0.76 13.15
N CYS A 121 10.27 1.24 12.30
CA CYS A 121 10.45 1.31 10.84
C CYS A 121 10.24 2.72 10.26
N HIS A 122 9.39 3.54 10.88
CA HIS A 122 9.04 4.88 10.39
C HIS A 122 9.63 5.94 11.31
N ASP A 123 10.04 7.06 10.72
CA ASP A 123 10.34 8.24 11.52
C ASP A 123 9.09 9.00 11.96
N LYS A 124 9.28 10.12 12.67
CA LYS A 124 8.19 11.00 13.14
C LYS A 124 7.41 11.69 12.01
N ASN A 125 7.93 11.69 10.79
CA ASN A 125 7.30 12.21 9.59
C ASN A 125 6.72 11.08 8.71
N MET A 126 6.81 9.83 9.17
CA MET A 126 6.40 8.64 8.44
C MET A 126 7.12 8.46 7.10
N GLU A 127 8.32 9.04 7.01
CA GLU A 127 9.26 8.75 5.94
C GLU A 127 9.99 7.44 6.29
N VAL A 128 10.20 6.61 5.26
CA VAL A 128 11.06 5.44 5.40
C VAL A 128 12.47 5.96 5.54
N GLN A 129 13.06 5.77 6.73
CA GLN A 129 14.12 6.64 7.23
C GLN A 129 15.47 6.48 6.49
N PHE A 130 15.62 5.47 5.62
CA PHE A 130 16.85 5.14 4.89
C PHE A 130 16.48 4.35 3.61
N PRO A 131 17.39 4.17 2.62
CA PRO A 131 17.10 3.34 1.44
C PRO A 131 16.58 1.95 1.87
N GLU A 132 15.57 1.43 1.15
CA GLU A 132 14.66 0.32 1.54
C GLU A 132 15.35 -0.97 2.02
N ASP A 133 16.65 -1.08 1.76
CA ASP A 133 17.50 -2.27 1.81
C ASP A 133 18.05 -2.64 3.21
N LEU A 134 17.98 -1.76 4.21
CA LEU A 134 18.73 -1.95 5.48
C LEU A 134 17.90 -2.22 6.76
N TYR A 135 16.62 -1.84 6.82
CA TYR A 135 15.84 -2.05 8.06
C TYR A 135 15.33 -3.47 8.26
N CYS A 136 14.92 -4.18 7.20
CA CYS A 136 14.42 -5.54 7.39
C CYS A 136 15.45 -6.44 8.07
N TYR A 137 16.74 -6.19 7.84
CA TYR A 137 17.84 -6.96 8.43
C TYR A 137 18.24 -6.56 9.85
N SER A 138 17.69 -5.48 10.41
CA SER A 138 17.91 -5.16 11.83
C SER A 138 17.29 -6.22 12.74
N CYS A 139 16.20 -6.85 12.29
CA CYS A 139 15.48 -7.89 13.01
C CYS A 139 15.48 -9.25 12.28
N HIS A 140 15.42 -9.26 10.94
CA HIS A 140 15.41 -10.52 10.18
C HIS A 140 16.80 -10.93 9.72
N GLU A 141 17.08 -12.23 9.75
CA GLU A 141 18.31 -12.74 9.15
C GLU A 141 18.42 -12.40 7.66
N ARG A 142 19.60 -11.96 7.25
CA ARG A 142 19.97 -11.78 5.85
C ARG A 142 19.71 -13.05 5.02
N LYS A 143 18.94 -12.89 3.93
CA LYS A 143 18.54 -13.96 3.00
C LYS A 143 19.27 -13.93 1.66
N ASP A 144 20.32 -13.14 1.57
CA ASP A 144 21.18 -12.90 0.41
C ASP A 144 22.61 -13.43 0.59
N LYS A 145 22.79 -14.42 1.48
CA LYS A 145 24.11 -14.95 1.84
C LYS A 145 24.64 -16.06 0.92
N LYS A 146 23.84 -16.53 -0.05
CA LYS A 146 24.19 -17.66 -0.93
C LYS A 146 24.70 -17.18 -2.28
N GLU A 147 25.34 -18.07 -3.03
CA GLU A 147 26.03 -17.74 -4.30
C GLU A 147 25.12 -17.02 -5.32
N PHE A 148 23.90 -17.54 -5.54
CA PHE A 148 22.93 -16.95 -6.46
C PHE A 148 21.84 -16.24 -5.67
N VAL A 149 21.90 -14.90 -5.66
CA VAL A 149 20.91 -14.02 -5.01
C VAL A 149 19.84 -13.57 -6.02
N HIS A 150 18.57 -13.66 -5.63
CA HIS A 150 17.47 -13.19 -6.46
C HIS A 150 17.51 -11.66 -6.55
N GLY A 151 17.39 -11.12 -7.77
CA GLY A 151 17.62 -9.69 -8.07
C GLY A 151 16.98 -8.70 -7.07
N PRO A 152 15.67 -8.80 -6.78
CA PRO A 152 15.02 -7.93 -5.79
C PRO A 152 15.65 -8.00 -4.40
N ILE A 153 16.13 -9.16 -3.98
CA ILE A 153 16.78 -9.32 -2.67
C ILE A 153 18.19 -8.75 -2.69
N GLY A 154 18.92 -8.88 -3.80
CA GLY A 154 20.25 -8.26 -3.95
C GLY A 154 20.21 -6.73 -3.90
N GLY A 155 19.09 -6.13 -4.28
CA GLY A 155 18.80 -4.71 -4.08
C GLY A 155 18.04 -4.38 -2.78
N GLY A 156 17.89 -5.35 -1.87
CA GLY A 156 17.16 -5.23 -0.59
C GLY A 156 15.68 -4.84 -0.69
N ALA A 157 15.07 -4.94 -1.87
CA ALA A 157 13.69 -4.59 -2.15
C ALA A 157 12.69 -5.64 -1.63
N CYS A 158 12.74 -5.93 -0.33
CA CYS A 158 11.93 -6.94 0.36
C CYS A 158 10.42 -6.65 0.21
N ALA A 159 10.07 -5.36 0.21
CA ALA A 159 8.70 -4.86 0.14
C ALA A 159 8.03 -5.05 -1.24
N ILE A 160 8.78 -5.43 -2.28
CA ILE A 160 8.17 -5.78 -3.58
C ILE A 160 7.27 -7.01 -3.44
N CYS A 161 7.71 -8.01 -2.67
CA CYS A 161 6.98 -9.26 -2.48
C CYS A 161 6.19 -9.28 -1.16
N HIS A 162 6.75 -8.71 -0.10
CA HIS A 162 6.19 -8.70 1.25
C HIS A 162 5.50 -7.38 1.58
N ASP A 163 4.44 -7.43 2.37
CA ASP A 163 3.75 -6.26 2.92
C ASP A 163 4.16 -6.07 4.40
N PRO A 164 5.04 -5.11 4.72
CA PRO A 164 5.49 -4.90 6.10
C PRO A 164 4.34 -4.50 7.04
N HIS A 165 3.27 -3.92 6.50
CA HIS A 165 2.07 -3.56 7.28
C HIS A 165 1.11 -4.73 7.51
N GLY A 166 1.39 -5.91 6.98
CA GLY A 166 0.58 -7.11 7.16
C GLY A 166 -0.25 -7.51 5.94
N SER A 167 -0.64 -8.78 5.88
CA SER A 167 -1.43 -9.36 4.80
C SER A 167 -2.16 -10.62 5.29
N SER A 168 -3.25 -10.98 4.61
CA SER A 168 -3.98 -12.24 4.84
C SER A 168 -3.30 -13.44 4.21
N ARG A 169 -2.16 -13.24 3.55
CA ARG A 169 -1.40 -14.30 2.89
C ARG A 169 -0.23 -14.71 3.77
N LYS A 170 0.14 -15.99 3.67
CA LYS A 170 1.29 -16.55 4.38
C LYS A 170 2.55 -15.72 4.06
N PHE A 171 3.37 -15.46 5.08
CA PHE A 171 4.59 -14.65 4.98
C PHE A 171 4.32 -13.21 4.53
N PHE A 172 3.12 -12.68 4.76
CA PHE A 172 2.75 -11.32 4.42
C PHE A 172 2.85 -10.97 2.93
N LEU A 173 2.65 -11.92 2.02
CA LEU A 173 2.79 -11.65 0.58
C LEU A 173 1.74 -10.65 0.07
N ARG A 174 2.14 -9.78 -0.86
CA ARG A 174 1.25 -8.77 -1.47
C ARG A 174 0.24 -9.37 -2.46
N ALA A 175 0.54 -10.54 -3.04
CA ALA A 175 -0.32 -11.30 -3.96
C ALA A 175 -0.16 -12.82 -3.72
N GLU A 176 -0.96 -13.65 -4.38
CA GLU A 176 -0.73 -15.09 -4.35
C GLU A 176 0.64 -15.41 -4.95
N LEU A 177 1.33 -16.40 -4.40
CA LEU A 177 2.74 -16.65 -4.74
C LEU A 177 2.97 -16.82 -6.26
N ARG A 178 2.07 -17.53 -6.95
CA ARG A 178 2.18 -17.72 -8.40
C ARG A 178 2.03 -16.39 -9.14
N GLU A 179 1.03 -15.60 -8.77
CA GLU A 179 0.74 -14.29 -9.37
C GLU A 179 1.93 -13.33 -9.17
N MET A 180 2.56 -13.37 -8.00
CA MET A 180 3.75 -12.58 -7.69
C MET A 180 4.91 -12.90 -8.64
N CYS A 181 5.22 -14.19 -8.83
CA CYS A 181 6.31 -14.60 -9.70
C CYS A 181 6.09 -14.19 -11.16
N VAL A 182 4.87 -14.37 -11.67
CA VAL A 182 4.56 -14.12 -13.09
C VAL A 182 4.29 -12.66 -13.42
N ALA A 183 4.29 -11.78 -12.42
CA ALA A 183 4.26 -10.34 -12.65
C ALA A 183 5.56 -9.84 -13.33
N CYS A 184 6.68 -10.55 -13.14
CA CYS A 184 7.98 -10.22 -13.74
C CYS A 184 8.54 -11.35 -14.62
N HIS A 185 8.27 -12.62 -14.29
CA HIS A 185 8.78 -13.75 -15.05
C HIS A 185 7.74 -14.24 -16.08
N ASP A 186 8.15 -14.30 -17.35
CA ASP A 186 7.29 -14.73 -18.45
C ASP A 186 6.59 -16.08 -18.17
N GLN A 187 5.31 -16.11 -18.49
CA GLN A 187 4.47 -17.28 -18.29
C GLN A 187 4.67 -18.35 -19.36
N GLU A 188 5.07 -18.04 -20.59
CA GLU A 188 5.13 -19.08 -21.63
C GLU A 188 6.20 -20.13 -21.31
N SER A 189 7.40 -19.66 -20.99
CA SER A 189 8.51 -20.50 -20.51
C SER A 189 8.21 -21.18 -19.15
N SER A 190 7.56 -20.47 -18.24
CA SER A 190 7.21 -20.99 -16.90
C SER A 190 6.03 -21.99 -16.92
N ARG A 191 5.05 -21.82 -17.83
CA ARG A 191 3.87 -22.69 -17.99
C ARG A 191 4.30 -24.07 -18.49
N ALA A 192 5.15 -24.12 -19.52
CA ALA A 192 5.72 -25.38 -20.02
C ALA A 192 6.44 -26.19 -18.91
N HIS A 193 6.99 -25.49 -17.90
CA HIS A 193 7.69 -26.09 -16.75
C HIS A 193 6.75 -26.61 -15.66
N VAL A 194 5.65 -25.90 -15.35
CA VAL A 194 4.74 -26.22 -14.23
C VAL A 194 3.54 -27.09 -14.66
N GLU A 195 3.11 -27.02 -15.92
CA GLU A 195 1.91 -27.72 -16.42
C GLU A 195 2.04 -29.25 -16.47
N LYS A 196 3.27 -29.79 -16.45
CA LYS A 196 3.49 -31.25 -16.39
C LYS A 196 2.96 -31.90 -15.10
N LYS A 197 2.73 -31.14 -14.02
CA LYS A 197 2.06 -31.63 -12.80
C LYS A 197 1.19 -30.51 -12.21
N LYS A 198 -0.13 -30.63 -12.33
CA LYS A 198 -1.13 -29.70 -11.77
C LYS A 198 -0.78 -29.34 -10.30
N ASN A 199 -0.93 -28.07 -9.93
CA ASN A 199 -0.84 -27.53 -8.57
C ASN A 199 0.55 -27.49 -7.89
N ARG A 200 1.65 -27.31 -8.64
CA ARG A 200 2.96 -26.98 -8.03
C ARG A 200 3.16 -25.47 -7.93
N THR A 201 3.56 -24.99 -6.75
CA THR A 201 4.03 -23.62 -6.57
C THR A 201 5.51 -23.50 -6.92
N CYS A 202 5.93 -22.35 -7.47
CA CYS A 202 7.32 -22.10 -7.90
C CYS A 202 8.33 -22.35 -6.77
N ASN A 203 7.97 -21.94 -5.55
CA ASN A 203 8.82 -22.09 -4.38
C ASN A 203 8.98 -23.53 -3.85
N ARG A 204 8.37 -24.54 -4.48
CA ARG A 204 8.65 -25.95 -4.14
C ARG A 204 10.03 -26.38 -4.59
N CYS A 205 10.47 -25.85 -5.72
CA CYS A 205 11.78 -26.14 -6.29
C CYS A 205 12.71 -24.93 -6.15
N HIS A 206 12.19 -23.71 -6.26
CA HIS A 206 12.99 -22.49 -6.19
C HIS A 206 12.98 -21.87 -4.78
N ASP A 207 14.11 -21.34 -4.34
CA ASP A 207 14.17 -20.42 -3.21
C ASP A 207 13.90 -19.00 -3.73
N PRO A 208 12.89 -18.28 -3.22
CA PRO A 208 12.54 -16.95 -3.71
C PRO A 208 13.55 -15.88 -3.29
N HIS A 209 14.53 -16.20 -2.43
CA HIS A 209 15.54 -15.26 -1.97
C HIS A 209 16.93 -15.55 -2.53
N SER A 210 17.47 -16.75 -2.25
CA SER A 210 18.81 -17.12 -2.71
C SER A 210 19.05 -18.63 -2.64
N SER A 211 19.96 -19.13 -3.48
CA SER A 211 20.43 -20.51 -3.46
C SER A 211 21.91 -20.62 -3.84
N ASP A 212 22.57 -21.68 -3.39
CA ASP A 212 23.91 -22.07 -3.88
C ASP A 212 23.82 -22.79 -5.24
N ASN A 213 22.61 -23.14 -5.71
CA ASN A 213 22.41 -23.73 -7.03
C ASN A 213 21.89 -22.68 -8.02
N ARG A 214 22.36 -22.80 -9.27
CA ARG A 214 21.84 -22.02 -10.41
C ARG A 214 20.31 -22.10 -10.49
N PHE A 215 19.71 -21.04 -11.01
CA PHE A 215 18.25 -20.87 -11.11
C PHE A 215 17.54 -20.93 -9.75
N PHE A 216 18.24 -20.61 -8.66
CA PHE A 216 17.70 -20.57 -7.31
C PHE A 216 17.12 -21.91 -6.82
N LEU A 217 17.62 -23.05 -7.31
CA LEU A 217 17.06 -24.35 -6.95
C LEU A 217 17.40 -24.72 -5.50
N LYS A 218 16.41 -25.15 -4.73
CA LYS A 218 16.59 -25.69 -3.38
C LYS A 218 17.40 -26.99 -3.44
N LYS A 219 18.23 -27.21 -2.42
CA LYS A 219 18.95 -28.47 -2.24
C LYS A 219 17.91 -29.59 -2.07
N ARG A 220 18.05 -30.66 -2.84
CA ARG A 220 17.18 -31.84 -2.77
C ARG A 220 17.50 -32.69 -1.55
#